data_AF-A0A419JI33-F1
#
_entry.id   AF-A0A419JI33-F1
#
_cell.length_a   1.000
_cell.length_b   1.000
_cell.length_c   1.000
_cell.angle_alpha   90.00
_cell.angle_beta   90.00
_cell.angle_gamma   90.00
#
_symmetry.space_group_name_H-M   'P 1'
#
loop_
_entity.id
_entity.type
_entity.pdbx_description
1 polymer ?
#
loop_
_entity_poly.entity_id
_entity_poly.type
_entity_poly.pdbx_seq_one_letter_code
_entity_poly.pdbx_strand_id
1 'polypeptide(L)'
;MEPGDLMEDVSRWEEMWNRMRDETGNPVLSMVGFDVLDYIYSTKEELLKLMSIFARSTADASTLTIAVGRDSTEEINKYLADISNIHLRLEALSGSVVIYGVKPRTELYYLRLDVSGGYPRVKLEPIV
;
A
#
# COMPACT_ATOMS: atom_id res chain seq x y z
N MET A 1 19.88 1.30 -6.71
CA MET A 1 20.17 1.93 -5.40
C MET A 1 20.66 0.81 -4.53
N GLU A 2 21.90 0.87 -4.04
CA GLU A 2 22.39 -0.14 -3.10
C GLU A 2 21.56 0.01 -1.80
N PRO A 3 21.11 -1.09 -1.17
CA PRO A 3 20.42 -1.01 0.12
C PRO A 3 21.30 -0.33 1.17
N GLY A 4 20.73 0.65 1.87
CA GLY A 4 21.31 1.17 3.10
C GLY A 4 21.09 0.20 4.27
N ASP A 5 21.59 0.56 5.45
CA ASP A 5 21.17 -0.11 6.68
C ASP A 5 19.67 0.16 6.91
N LEU A 6 18.89 -0.90 7.13
CA LEU A 6 17.43 -0.80 7.29
C LEU A 6 17.03 0.21 8.36
N MET A 7 17.73 0.24 9.50
CA MET A 7 17.37 1.13 10.60
C MET A 7 17.73 2.58 10.28
N GLU A 8 18.81 2.81 9.55
CA GLU A 8 19.17 4.14 9.06
C GLU A 8 18.12 4.65 8.06
N ASP A 9 17.71 3.82 7.11
CA ASP A 9 16.69 4.18 6.11
C ASP A 9 15.32 4.46 6.76
N VAL A 10 14.91 3.64 7.74
CA VAL A 10 13.72 3.89 8.55
C VAL A 10 13.82 5.22 9.30
N SER A 11 14.98 5.51 9.91
CA SER A 11 15.18 6.76 10.67
C SER A 11 15.06 7.99 9.76
N ARG A 12 15.67 7.94 8.57
CA ARG A 12 15.56 9.00 7.56
C ARG A 12 14.13 9.19 7.06
N TRP A 13 13.39 8.09 6.87
CA TRP A 13 11.97 8.15 6.53
C TRP A 13 11.16 8.83 7.62
N GLU A 14 11.36 8.45 8.89
CA GLU A 14 10.67 9.06 10.03
C GLU A 14 10.98 10.55 10.19
N GLU A 15 12.24 10.97 10.00
CA GLU A 15 12.62 12.38 10.02
C GLU A 15 11.89 13.20 8.94
N MET A 16 11.87 12.71 7.70
CA MET A 16 11.17 13.35 6.59
C MET A 16 9.67 13.42 6.87
N TRP A 17 9.09 12.32 7.33
CA TRP A 17 7.66 12.21 7.63
C TRP A 17 7.24 13.16 8.76
N ASN A 18 8.02 13.24 9.85
CA ASN A 18 7.79 14.17 10.94
C ASN A 18 7.91 15.63 10.47
N ARG A 19 8.93 15.97 9.67
CA ARG A 19 9.08 17.31 9.10
C ARG A 19 7.87 17.71 8.27
N MET A 20 7.39 16.81 7.39
CA MET A 20 6.19 17.08 6.58
C MET A 20 4.94 17.31 7.44
N ARG A 21 4.76 16.51 8.50
CA ARG A 21 3.66 16.70 9.44
C ARG A 21 3.74 18.07 10.12
N ASP A 22 4.94 18.47 10.57
CA ASP A 22 5.14 19.71 11.32
C ASP A 22 4.96 20.95 10.42
N GLU A 23 5.44 20.89 9.17
CA GLU A 23 5.30 21.97 8.19
C GLU A 23 3.85 22.14 7.70
N THR A 24 3.11 21.04 7.54
CA THR A 24 1.75 21.08 6.99
C THR A 24 0.65 21.14 8.06
N GLY A 25 0.94 20.76 9.30
CA GLY A 25 -0.05 20.59 10.36
C GLY A 25 -1.08 19.48 10.10
N ASN A 26 -0.87 18.62 9.09
CA ASN A 26 -1.81 17.61 8.65
C ASN A 26 -1.22 16.18 8.78
N PRO A 27 -2.06 15.14 8.92
CA PRO A 27 -1.62 13.76 8.79
C PRO A 27 -0.94 13.51 7.44
N VAL A 28 0.20 12.82 7.46
CA VAL A 28 0.96 12.51 6.25
C VAL A 28 0.50 11.16 5.68
N LEU A 29 0.02 11.18 4.43
CA LEU A 29 -0.28 9.98 3.64
C LEU A 29 1.01 9.35 3.13
N SER A 30 1.23 8.08 3.47
CA SER A 30 2.36 7.30 2.97
C SER A 30 1.90 6.31 1.90
N MET A 31 2.67 6.15 0.82
CA MET A 31 2.46 5.09 -0.17
C MET A 31 3.77 4.33 -0.36
N VAL A 32 3.70 3.00 -0.26
CA VAL A 32 4.88 2.14 -0.23
C VAL A 32 4.68 0.98 -1.21
N GLY A 33 5.54 0.89 -2.22
CA GLY A 33 5.62 -0.25 -3.13
C GLY A 33 6.53 -1.33 -2.56
N PHE A 34 5.95 -2.45 -2.13
CA PHE A 34 6.69 -3.53 -1.47
C PHE A 34 7.47 -4.41 -2.46
N ASP A 35 7.18 -4.33 -3.76
CA ASP A 35 8.00 -4.94 -4.81
C ASP A 35 9.40 -4.35 -4.86
N VAL A 36 9.53 -3.03 -4.64
CA VAL A 36 10.83 -2.36 -4.60
C VAL A 36 11.57 -2.70 -3.31
N LEU A 37 10.87 -2.76 -2.18
CA LEU A 37 11.48 -3.08 -0.89
C LEU A 37 11.96 -4.52 -0.81
N ASP A 38 11.24 -5.47 -1.40
CA ASP A 38 11.66 -6.87 -1.54
C ASP A 38 12.94 -7.02 -2.38
N TYR A 39 13.08 -6.18 -3.41
CA TYR A 39 14.30 -6.15 -4.23
C TYR A 39 15.49 -5.54 -3.48
N ILE A 40 15.26 -4.48 -2.69
CA ILE A 40 16.30 -3.75 -1.96
C ILE A 40 16.77 -4.54 -0.73
N TYR A 41 15.85 -4.98 0.13
CA TYR A 41 16.17 -5.68 1.38
C TYR A 41 16.07 -7.19 1.15
N SER A 42 17.23 -7.84 1.04
CA SER A 42 17.31 -9.23 0.56
C SER A 42 16.90 -10.29 1.59
N THR A 43 16.67 -9.91 2.86
CA THR A 43 16.20 -10.86 3.86
C THR A 43 14.73 -10.65 4.19
N LYS A 44 14.00 -11.76 4.25
CA LYS A 44 12.59 -11.78 4.66
C LYS A 44 12.38 -11.18 6.05
N GLU A 45 13.32 -11.37 6.96
CA GLU A 45 13.23 -10.86 8.33
C GLU A 45 13.30 -9.32 8.37
N GLU A 46 14.20 -8.71 7.61
CA GLU A 46 14.30 -7.25 7.48
C GLU A 46 13.00 -6.66 6.92
N LEU A 47 12.44 -7.28 5.89
CA LEU A 47 11.21 -6.80 5.28
C LEU A 47 9.99 -6.94 6.22
N LEU A 48 9.89 -8.04 6.96
CA LEU A 48 8.84 -8.22 7.98
C LEU A 48 8.97 -7.20 9.11
N LYS A 49 10.20 -6.91 9.54
CA LYS A 49 10.49 -5.88 10.54
C LYS A 49 10.11 -4.49 10.03
N LEU A 50 10.44 -4.16 8.79
CA LEU A 50 10.07 -2.90 8.13
C LEU A 50 8.54 -2.72 8.09
N MET A 51 7.82 -3.74 7.61
CA MET A 51 6.36 -3.75 7.55
C MET A 51 5.73 -3.54 8.92
N SER A 52 6.25 -4.21 9.94
CA SER A 52 5.81 -4.05 11.33
C SER A 52 6.02 -2.63 11.86
N ILE A 53 7.16 -2.01 11.56
CA ILE A 53 7.46 -0.63 11.95
C ILE A 53 6.46 0.31 11.29
N PHE A 54 6.29 0.23 9.97
CA PHE A 54 5.36 1.09 9.24
C PHE A 54 3.91 0.94 9.71
N ALA A 55 3.44 -0.28 9.96
CA ALA A 55 2.09 -0.51 10.48
C ALA A 55 1.88 0.14 11.86
N ARG A 56 2.85 0.01 12.78
CA ARG A 56 2.80 0.66 14.09
C ARG A 56 2.85 2.18 13.98
N SER A 57 3.81 2.72 13.25
CA SER A 57 3.94 4.18 13.08
C SER A 57 2.67 4.80 12.46
N THR A 58 2.02 4.09 11.52
CA THR A 58 0.73 4.50 10.94
C THR A 58 -0.38 4.53 11.99
N ALA A 59 -0.48 3.47 12.81
CA ALA A 59 -1.51 3.38 13.85
C ALA A 59 -1.31 4.42 14.95
N ASP A 60 -0.08 4.54 15.48
CA ASP A 60 0.26 5.46 16.57
C ASP A 60 0.04 6.92 16.15
N ALA A 61 0.33 7.24 14.89
CA ALA A 61 0.14 8.57 14.34
C ALA A 61 -1.28 8.84 13.81
N SER A 62 -2.18 7.85 13.85
CA SER A 62 -3.54 7.94 13.27
C SER A 62 -3.54 8.43 11.82
N THR A 63 -2.60 7.93 11.01
CA THR A 63 -2.43 8.29 9.60
C THR A 63 -2.83 7.16 8.66
N LEU A 64 -2.66 7.38 7.35
CA LEU A 64 -2.95 6.38 6.33
C LEU A 64 -1.67 5.98 5.60
N THR A 65 -1.42 4.67 5.55
CA THR A 65 -0.40 4.07 4.68
C THR A 65 -1.05 3.15 3.66
N ILE A 66 -0.73 3.37 2.39
CA ILE A 66 -1.15 2.53 1.27
C ILE A 66 0.04 1.63 0.89
N ALA A 67 -0.06 0.35 1.23
CA ALA A 67 0.89 -0.66 0.81
C ALA A 67 0.45 -1.26 -0.54
N VAL A 68 1.34 -1.22 -1.53
CA VAL A 68 1.11 -1.78 -2.87
C VAL A 68 1.99 -3.01 -3.04
N GLY A 69 1.34 -4.17 -3.17
CA GLY A 69 1.98 -5.44 -3.51
C GLY A 69 1.76 -5.82 -4.96
N ARG A 70 2.61 -6.69 -5.51
CA ARG A 70 2.43 -7.29 -6.84
C ARG A 70 2.21 -8.80 -6.71
N ASP A 71 1.63 -9.43 -7.73
CA ASP A 71 1.44 -10.88 -7.72
C ASP A 71 2.75 -11.67 -7.55
N SER A 72 3.88 -11.09 -7.99
CA SER A 72 5.22 -11.67 -7.80
C SER A 72 5.70 -11.70 -6.34
N THR A 73 5.05 -10.98 -5.42
CA THR A 73 5.42 -10.85 -4.01
C THR A 73 4.40 -11.51 -3.07
N GLU A 74 3.92 -12.71 -3.43
CA GLU A 74 2.80 -13.38 -2.74
C GLU A 74 3.00 -13.52 -1.21
N GLU A 75 4.21 -13.91 -0.76
CA GLU A 75 4.49 -14.08 0.67
C GLU A 75 4.39 -12.76 1.44
N ILE A 76 4.85 -11.67 0.83
CA ILE A 76 4.79 -10.32 1.40
C ILE A 76 3.35 -9.85 1.44
N ASN A 77 2.61 -10.07 0.35
CA ASN A 77 1.21 -9.69 0.26
C ASN A 77 0.37 -10.39 1.34
N LYS A 78 0.66 -11.65 1.67
CA LYS A 78 0.00 -12.37 2.78
C LYS A 78 0.23 -11.68 4.12
N TYR A 79 1.46 -11.22 4.38
CA TYR A 79 1.78 -10.50 5.62
C TYR A 79 1.14 -9.11 5.66
N LEU A 80 1.22 -8.34 4.58
CA LEU A 80 0.55 -7.04 4.45
C LEU A 80 -0.97 -7.18 4.63
N ALA A 81 -1.57 -8.22 4.04
CA ALA A 81 -2.98 -8.53 4.21
C ALA A 81 -3.33 -8.81 5.67
N ASP A 82 -2.45 -9.44 6.44
CA ASP A 82 -2.66 -9.74 7.86
C ASP A 82 -2.62 -8.47 8.72
N ILE A 83 -1.58 -7.64 8.58
CA ILE A 83 -1.37 -6.46 9.43
C ILE A 83 -2.21 -5.23 9.05
N SER A 84 -2.74 -5.18 7.82
CA SER A 84 -3.53 -4.04 7.33
C SER A 84 -4.92 -3.97 7.98
N ASN A 85 -5.53 -2.80 8.10
CA ASN A 85 -6.96 -2.72 8.45
C ASN A 85 -7.86 -2.99 7.24
N ILE A 86 -7.39 -2.64 6.04
CA ILE A 86 -8.10 -2.81 4.76
C ILE A 86 -7.17 -3.50 3.76
N HIS A 87 -7.65 -4.56 3.12
CA HIS A 87 -7.01 -5.24 2.01
C HIS A 87 -7.97 -5.25 0.81
N LEU A 88 -7.62 -4.48 -0.21
CA LEU A 88 -8.29 -4.46 -1.51
C LEU A 88 -7.47 -5.25 -2.52
N ARG A 89 -8.14 -6.02 -3.38
CA ARG A 89 -7.51 -6.74 -4.48
C ARG A 89 -8.03 -6.21 -5.80
N LEU A 90 -7.10 -5.95 -6.72
CA LEU A 90 -7.39 -5.65 -8.12
C LEU A 90 -7.03 -6.87 -8.94
N GLU A 91 -7.90 -7.26 -9.86
CA GLU A 91 -7.73 -8.48 -10.65
C GLU A 91 -8.26 -8.29 -12.07
N ALA A 92 -7.58 -8.88 -13.05
CA ALA A 92 -8.07 -8.93 -14.42
C ALA A 92 -8.96 -10.18 -14.59
N LEU A 93 -10.26 -9.98 -14.75
CA LEU A 93 -11.23 -11.04 -14.98
C LEU A 93 -11.88 -10.85 -16.36
N SER A 94 -11.69 -11.83 -17.25
CA SER A 94 -12.31 -11.85 -18.58
C SER A 94 -12.11 -10.56 -19.40
N GLY A 95 -10.90 -9.98 -19.33
CA GLY A 95 -10.55 -8.73 -20.02
C GLY A 95 -11.02 -7.45 -19.34
N SER A 96 -11.66 -7.54 -18.17
CA SER A 96 -12.07 -6.41 -17.36
C SER A 96 -11.24 -6.32 -16.08
N VAL A 97 -10.99 -5.11 -15.58
CA VAL A 97 -10.40 -4.93 -14.25
C VAL A 97 -11.52 -4.91 -13.22
N VAL A 98 -11.39 -5.73 -12.19
CA VAL A 98 -12.27 -5.72 -11.04
C VAL A 98 -11.52 -5.32 -9.78
N ILE A 99 -12.23 -4.73 -8.83
CA ILE A 99 -11.72 -4.42 -7.50
C ILE A 99 -12.70 -4.93 -6.44
N TYR A 100 -12.17 -5.47 -5.34
CA TYR A 100 -12.96 -5.93 -4.21
C TYR A 100 -12.17 -5.92 -2.91
N GLY A 101 -12.88 -5.77 -1.80
CA GLY A 101 -12.36 -5.98 -0.47
C GLY A 101 -12.20 -7.46 -0.17
N VAL A 102 -10.99 -7.83 0.24
CA VAL A 102 -10.68 -9.10 0.88
C VAL A 102 -10.85 -8.95 2.39
N LYS A 103 -10.41 -7.81 2.95
CA LYS A 103 -10.62 -7.42 4.34
C LYS A 103 -11.03 -5.93 4.42
N PRO A 104 -12.22 -5.59 4.93
CA PRO A 104 -13.38 -6.47 5.06
C PRO A 104 -13.82 -6.99 3.68
N ARG A 105 -14.58 -8.08 3.66
CA ARG A 105 -15.06 -8.66 2.39
C ARG A 105 -16.16 -7.78 1.77
N THR A 106 -16.02 -7.46 0.49
CA THR A 106 -17.05 -6.77 -0.32
C THR A 106 -17.47 -7.60 -1.52
N GLU A 107 -18.46 -7.11 -2.26
CA GLU A 107 -18.80 -7.58 -3.61
C GLU A 107 -17.70 -7.22 -4.62
N LEU A 108 -17.79 -7.80 -5.81
CA LEU A 108 -16.93 -7.48 -6.95
C LEU A 108 -17.45 -6.23 -7.66
N TYR A 109 -16.57 -5.26 -7.84
CA TYR A 109 -16.87 -4.07 -8.63
C TYR A 109 -16.06 -4.10 -9.93
N TYR A 110 -16.75 -3.97 -11.06
CA TYR A 110 -16.13 -3.63 -12.33
C TYR A 110 -15.59 -2.20 -12.26
N LEU A 111 -14.32 -2.04 -12.59
CA LEU A 111 -13.66 -0.75 -12.68
C LEU A 111 -13.86 -0.21 -14.10
N ARG A 112 -14.79 0.75 -14.23
CA ARG A 112 -15.07 1.44 -15.48
C ARG A 112 -14.33 2.78 -15.53
N LEU A 113 -13.65 3.04 -16.64
CA LEU A 113 -13.08 4.35 -16.93
C LEU A 113 -14.05 5.16 -17.81
N ASP A 114 -14.49 6.30 -17.30
CA ASP A 114 -15.26 7.29 -18.03
C ASP A 114 -14.33 8.47 -18.40
N VAL A 115 -14.01 8.58 -19.69
CA VAL A 115 -13.13 9.63 -20.24
C VAL A 115 -13.88 10.76 -20.91
N SER A 116 -15.22 10.76 -20.86
CA SER A 116 -16.07 11.73 -21.57
C SER A 116 -15.87 13.17 -21.11
N GLY A 117 -15.40 13.38 -19.87
CA GLY A 117 -15.15 14.69 -19.28
C GLY A 117 -13.79 15.32 -19.62
N GLY A 118 -13.02 14.74 -20.54
CA GLY A 118 -11.65 15.19 -20.86
C GLY A 118 -10.57 14.72 -19.88
N TYR A 119 -10.94 13.92 -18.88
CA TYR A 119 -10.03 13.23 -17.97
C TYR A 119 -10.63 11.89 -17.52
N PRO A 120 -9.82 10.90 -17.14
CA PRO A 120 -10.31 9.61 -16.66
C PRO A 120 -11.02 9.76 -15.31
N ARG A 121 -12.28 9.34 -15.24
CA ARG A 121 -13.02 9.12 -13.99
C ARG A 121 -13.22 7.63 -13.78
N VAL A 122 -12.82 7.13 -12.61
CA VAL A 122 -13.09 5.75 -12.20
C VAL A 122 -14.52 5.67 -11.66
N LYS A 123 -15.30 4.72 -12.18
CA LYS A 123 -16.61 4.32 -11.64
C LYS A 123 -16.54 2.86 -11.23
N LEU A 124 -17.12 2.54 -10.08
CA LEU A 124 -17.24 1.18 -9.57
C LEU A 124 -18.68 0.72 -9.81
N GLU A 125 -18.85 -0.29 -10.66
CA GLU A 125 -20.16 -0.88 -10.98
C GLU A 125 -20.21 -2.29 -10.37
N PRO A 126 -21.13 -2.60 -9.43
CA PRO A 126 -21.27 -3.97 -8.91
C PRO A 126 -21.52 -4.97 -10.04
N ILE A 127 -20.90 -6.16 -9.96
CA ILE A 127 -21.08 -7.23 -10.96
C ILE A 127 -22.27 -8.14 -10.61
N VAL A 128 -22.83 -8.01 -9.40
CA VAL A 128 -23.97 -8.77 -8.87
C VAL A 128 -25.22 -7.91 -8.73
#